data_AF-A0A7K8QJI6-F1
#
_entry.id   AF-A0A7K8QJI6-F1
#
_cell.length_a   1.000
_cell.length_b   1.000
_cell.length_c   1.000
_cell.angle_alpha   90.00
_cell.angle_beta   90.00
_cell.angle_gamma   90.00
#
_symmetry.space_group_name_H-M   'P 1'
#
loop_
_entity.id
_entity.type
_entity.pdbx_description
1 polymer ?
#
loop_
_entity_poly.entity_id
_entity_poly.type
_entity_poly.pdbx_seq_one_letter_code
_entity_poly.pdbx_strand_id
1 'polypeptide(L)'
;GFLQTTADEFCYYYARKDGGVCFPDFPRKQVRGPASNSLDHMEEYDKEEEISRKHKHNCFCIQEVVSGLRQPVGAVHCGDGSHRLFILEKEGYVKIFTPEGDILKEPFLDIHKLVQSGIKGGDERGLLSLAFHPNYKKNGKLYVSYTTNQERWAIGPHDHILRVVEYTVSRKNPHQVDMRTARVFLEVAELHRKHLGGQLLFGPDGFLYIFLGDGMITLDDMEEMDGLSDFTGSVLRLNVNTDLCNVPYSIPRSNPHFNSTNQPPEIFAHGLHNPGRCAVDRHPTDVNINLTILCSDSNGKNRSSARILQIIKGKDYESEPSLLEFKPFSSGPLVGGFVYRGCQSERLYGSYVFGDRNGNFLTLQQSPATKQWQEKPLCLGNTGSCRGFFSGPVLGFGEDELGEIYILSSSKSMTQPHSGKLYKIIDPKRPLVPEECKRTAQPAQILTSECSRHCRNGHCTPTGKCCCNQGWEGEFCRTAKCDPACRHGGVCVRPNKCLCKKGYLGPQCEQVDRNIRRVTRAGILDQILDMTSYLLDLTSYIV
;
A
#
# COMPACT_ATOMS: atom_id res chain seq x y z
N GLY A 1 10.55 -12.51 70.42
CA GLY A 1 11.24 -11.23 70.21
C GLY A 1 12.58 -11.50 69.58
N PHE A 2 12.92 -10.78 68.52
CA PHE A 2 14.29 -10.44 68.17
C PHE A 2 14.25 -9.07 67.50
N LEU A 3 15.05 -8.17 68.06
CA LEU A 3 15.06 -6.73 67.85
C LEU A 3 15.75 -6.35 66.53
N GLN A 4 15.26 -5.26 65.94
CA GLN A 4 15.99 -4.43 64.98
C GLN A 4 17.22 -3.84 65.65
N THR A 5 18.40 -4.03 65.05
CA THR A 5 19.63 -3.32 65.39
C THR A 5 20.03 -2.44 64.21
N THR A 6 20.09 -1.13 64.46
CA THR A 6 20.38 -0.06 63.51
C THR A 6 21.87 0.03 63.20
N ALA A 7 22.23 0.66 62.06
CA ALA A 7 23.63 0.84 61.60
C ALA A 7 24.57 1.48 62.64
N ASP A 8 24.02 2.19 63.63
CA ASP A 8 24.77 2.81 64.72
C ASP A 8 25.35 1.78 65.74
N GLU A 9 24.77 0.59 65.86
CA GLU A 9 25.34 -0.50 66.70
C GLU A 9 26.47 -1.26 65.98
N PHE A 10 26.54 -1.18 64.65
CA PHE A 10 27.54 -1.88 63.84
C PHE A 10 28.95 -1.30 64.02
N CYS A 11 29.07 0.02 64.24
CA CYS A 11 30.35 0.69 64.44
C CYS A 11 30.91 0.59 65.88
N TYR A 12 30.12 0.10 66.84
CA TYR A 12 30.59 -0.08 68.22
C TYR A 12 31.29 -1.42 68.44
N TYR A 13 30.95 -2.45 67.64
CA TYR A 13 31.47 -3.81 67.84
C TYR A 13 32.80 -4.12 67.13
N TYR A 14 33.23 -3.32 66.16
CA TYR A 14 34.39 -3.64 65.29
C TYR A 14 35.62 -2.72 65.44
N ALA A 15 35.63 -1.81 66.42
CA ALA A 15 36.73 -0.85 66.57
C ALA A 15 37.57 -1.09 67.84
N ARG A 16 38.69 -1.82 67.67
CA ARG A 16 40.02 -1.75 68.37
C ARG A 16 40.62 -3.16 68.42
N LYS A 17 41.80 -3.48 67.92
CA LYS A 17 43.11 -2.83 67.73
C LYS A 17 43.75 -3.56 66.50
N ASP A 18 44.45 -3.01 65.52
CA ASP A 18 45.27 -1.82 65.35
C ASP A 18 45.25 -1.46 63.84
N GLY A 19 45.33 -0.16 63.53
CA GLY A 19 45.81 0.33 62.23
C GLY A 19 44.77 0.94 61.28
N GLY A 20 44.56 2.27 61.38
CA GLY A 20 44.16 3.23 60.32
C GLY A 20 42.81 3.03 59.61
N VAL A 21 41.99 4.01 59.22
CA VAL A 21 42.05 5.47 59.13
C VAL A 21 40.59 5.91 58.98
N CYS A 22 40.11 6.90 59.73
CA CYS A 22 38.98 7.74 59.28
C CYS A 22 38.91 9.01 60.13
N PHE A 23 39.22 10.14 59.52
CA PHE A 23 39.00 11.47 60.07
C PHE A 23 38.89 12.48 58.91
N PRO A 24 38.32 13.68 59.14
CA PRO A 24 36.94 14.03 58.77
C PRO A 24 36.89 15.26 57.84
N ASP A 25 35.70 15.67 57.37
CA ASP A 25 35.19 17.06 57.50
C ASP A 25 33.87 17.31 56.72
N PHE A 26 32.82 17.64 57.50
CA PHE A 26 31.72 18.63 57.31
C PHE A 26 30.91 18.78 55.98
N PRO A 27 29.64 19.28 55.99
CA PRO A 27 28.92 19.90 57.12
C PRO A 27 27.51 19.36 57.46
N ARG A 28 27.14 19.57 58.73
CA ARG A 28 25.79 19.44 59.29
C ARG A 28 24.79 20.39 58.61
N LYS A 29 23.66 19.86 58.11
CA LYS A 29 22.45 20.67 57.86
C LYS A 29 21.75 20.97 59.18
N GLN A 30 21.54 22.27 59.45
CA GLN A 30 20.65 22.76 60.50
C GLN A 30 19.22 22.26 60.27
N VAL A 31 18.57 21.80 61.33
CA VAL A 31 17.12 21.59 61.40
C VAL A 31 16.44 22.96 61.47
N ARG A 32 15.61 23.29 60.48
CA ARG A 32 14.65 24.40 60.54
C ARG A 32 13.25 23.83 60.74
N GLY A 33 12.55 24.36 61.74
CA GLY A 33 11.15 24.08 62.05
C GLY A 33 10.15 24.62 61.00
N PRO A 34 8.85 24.41 61.23
CA PRO A 34 7.86 24.36 60.17
C PRO A 34 7.40 25.76 59.75
N ALA A 35 7.76 26.17 58.53
CA ALA A 35 7.09 27.26 57.84
C ALA A 35 7.35 27.20 56.32
N SER A 36 6.27 27.37 55.56
CA SER A 36 6.15 27.72 54.14
C SER A 36 6.42 26.63 53.07
N ASN A 37 5.30 26.13 52.53
CA ASN A 37 5.15 25.42 51.25
C ASN A 37 5.54 26.31 50.06
N SER A 38 6.82 26.45 49.74
CA SER A 38 7.23 27.18 48.51
C SER A 38 8.56 26.71 47.88
N LEU A 39 9.07 25.53 48.24
CA LEU A 39 10.36 25.02 47.72
C LEU A 39 10.25 23.75 46.86
N ASP A 40 9.12 23.02 46.88
CA ASP A 40 8.92 21.84 46.01
C ASP A 40 8.70 22.20 44.53
N HIS A 41 8.43 23.47 44.22
CA HIS A 41 8.30 23.94 42.83
C HIS A 41 9.63 24.36 42.19
N MET A 42 10.74 24.45 42.94
CA MET A 42 12.06 24.79 42.37
C MET A 42 12.91 23.55 42.05
N GLU A 43 12.74 22.44 42.79
CA GLU A 43 13.46 21.19 42.50
C GLU A 43 12.92 20.43 41.27
N GLU A 44 11.66 20.69 40.87
CA GLU A 44 11.10 20.18 39.61
C GLU A 44 11.60 20.98 38.40
N TYR A 45 11.76 22.31 38.55
CA TYR A 45 12.33 23.18 37.52
C TYR A 45 13.84 22.98 37.34
N ASP A 46 14.61 22.74 38.41
CA ASP A 46 16.05 22.46 38.31
C ASP A 46 16.34 21.06 37.72
N LYS A 47 15.44 20.08 37.87
CA LYS A 47 15.52 18.82 37.13
C LYS A 47 15.18 18.98 35.64
N GLU A 48 14.28 19.92 35.30
CA GLU A 48 14.03 20.28 33.89
C GLU A 48 15.23 21.03 33.28
N GLU A 49 15.95 21.86 34.05
CA GLU A 49 17.15 22.56 33.57
C GLU A 49 18.46 21.74 33.60
N GLU A 50 18.64 20.78 34.53
CA GLU A 50 19.83 19.90 34.53
C GLU A 50 19.77 18.80 33.48
N ILE A 51 18.57 18.40 33.02
CA ILE A 51 18.41 17.56 31.82
C ILE A 51 18.91 18.31 30.56
N SER A 52 19.03 19.65 30.59
CA SER A 52 19.46 20.43 29.43
C SER A 52 20.97 20.45 29.17
N ARG A 53 21.85 20.03 30.10
CA ARG A 53 23.28 20.39 30.00
C ARG A 53 24.26 19.39 29.38
N LYS A 54 23.82 18.23 28.87
CA LYS A 54 24.67 17.32 28.04
C LYS A 54 23.92 16.56 26.94
N HIS A 55 22.85 17.13 26.39
CA HIS A 55 22.09 16.49 25.31
C HIS A 55 22.67 16.83 23.93
N LYS A 56 22.79 15.84 23.04
CA LYS A 56 22.96 16.09 21.60
C LYS A 56 21.71 16.86 21.10
N HIS A 57 21.74 18.18 21.17
CA HIS A 57 20.59 19.10 21.11
C HIS A 57 19.72 19.06 19.83
N ASN A 58 19.97 18.18 18.84
CA ASN A 58 19.25 18.14 17.56
C ASN A 58 18.79 16.74 17.11
N CYS A 59 18.81 15.73 17.99
CA CYS A 59 18.37 14.37 17.63
C CYS A 59 16.84 14.23 17.61
N PHE A 60 16.32 13.30 16.81
CA PHE A 60 14.92 12.87 16.81
C PHE A 60 14.73 11.63 17.68
N CYS A 61 13.53 11.43 18.21
CA CYS A 61 13.18 10.24 18.98
C CYS A 61 12.40 9.23 18.13
N ILE A 62 12.39 7.99 18.59
CA ILE A 62 11.61 6.90 18.00
C ILE A 62 10.68 6.34 19.08
N GLN A 63 9.39 6.21 18.77
CA GLN A 63 8.39 5.61 19.67
C GLN A 63 7.82 4.34 19.03
N GLU A 64 7.83 3.24 19.77
CA GLU A 64 7.15 2.00 19.34
C GLU A 64 5.64 2.20 19.34
N VAL A 65 5.00 1.84 18.23
CA VAL A 65 3.55 1.97 18.02
C VAL A 65 2.90 0.59 18.09
N VAL A 66 3.48 -0.40 17.40
CA VAL A 66 2.98 -1.77 17.32
C VAL A 66 4.15 -2.75 17.26
N SER A 67 3.99 -3.91 17.87
CA SER A 67 4.84 -5.09 17.70
C SER A 67 4.06 -6.34 17.26
N GLY A 68 4.78 -7.39 16.85
CA GLY A 68 4.17 -8.67 16.43
C GLY A 68 3.79 -8.74 14.95
N LEU A 69 4.32 -7.83 14.13
CA LEU A 69 4.08 -7.81 12.68
C LEU A 69 4.87 -8.92 11.97
N ARG A 70 4.35 -9.36 10.81
CA ARG A 70 4.94 -10.42 9.99
C ARG A 70 5.71 -9.90 8.81
N GLN A 71 7.04 -9.83 8.96
CA GLN A 71 7.96 -9.33 7.93
C GLN A 71 7.41 -8.07 7.23
N PRO A 72 7.22 -6.97 7.97
CA PRO A 72 6.54 -5.82 7.42
C PRO A 72 7.44 -5.08 6.42
N VAL A 73 6.90 -4.74 5.25
CA VAL A 73 7.66 -4.13 4.13
C VAL A 73 7.39 -2.63 3.97
N GLY A 74 6.25 -2.15 4.44
CA GLY A 74 5.85 -0.75 4.31
C GLY A 74 4.55 -0.46 5.03
N ALA A 75 4.22 0.81 5.20
CA ALA A 75 2.90 1.23 5.65
C ALA A 75 2.44 2.49 4.90
N VAL A 76 1.16 2.56 4.53
CA VAL A 76 0.61 3.67 3.75
C VAL A 76 -0.79 4.03 4.22
N HIS A 77 -1.19 5.28 4.08
CA HIS A 77 -2.58 5.71 4.29
C HIS A 77 -3.39 5.64 2.99
N CYS A 78 -4.73 5.72 3.08
CA CYS A 78 -5.62 5.67 1.92
C CYS A 78 -6.22 7.02 1.49
N GLY A 79 -5.99 8.10 2.25
CA GLY A 79 -6.41 9.46 1.85
C GLY A 79 -7.92 9.70 1.88
N ASP A 80 -8.68 8.95 2.70
CA ASP A 80 -10.14 9.08 2.82
C ASP A 80 -10.60 9.93 4.01
N GLY A 81 -9.67 10.41 4.84
CA GLY A 81 -9.88 11.15 6.08
C GLY A 81 -10.04 10.26 7.31
N SER A 82 -9.88 8.94 7.19
CA SER A 82 -10.06 8.01 8.31
C SER A 82 -8.83 7.82 9.19
N HIS A 83 -7.68 8.36 8.80
CA HIS A 83 -6.40 8.20 9.48
C HIS A 83 -5.98 6.74 9.71
N ARG A 84 -6.56 5.80 8.95
CA ARG A 84 -6.16 4.39 8.97
C ARG A 84 -4.80 4.23 8.30
N LEU A 85 -3.93 3.45 8.93
CA LEU A 85 -2.64 3.07 8.39
C LEU A 85 -2.69 1.60 7.93
N PHE A 86 -2.34 1.36 6.68
CA PHE A 86 -2.34 0.03 6.07
C PHE A 86 -0.92 -0.51 6.07
N ILE A 87 -0.66 -1.52 6.90
CA ILE A 87 0.64 -2.15 7.06
C ILE A 87 0.74 -3.36 6.14
N LEU A 88 1.75 -3.39 5.29
CA LEU A 88 2.00 -4.47 4.34
C LEU A 88 2.92 -5.51 4.98
N GLU A 89 2.51 -6.77 4.94
CA GLU A 89 3.28 -7.94 5.36
C GLU A 89 3.71 -8.74 4.13
N LYS A 90 5.00 -9.06 4.04
CA LYS A 90 5.64 -9.66 2.86
C LYS A 90 4.98 -10.96 2.37
N GLU A 91 4.38 -11.72 3.29
CA GLU A 91 3.69 -12.98 3.02
C GLU A 91 2.37 -12.79 2.22
N GLY A 92 1.92 -11.55 1.98
CA GLY A 92 0.71 -11.27 1.20
C GLY A 92 -0.49 -10.82 2.04
N TYR A 93 -0.25 -10.18 3.18
CA TYR A 93 -1.31 -9.61 4.01
C TYR A 93 -1.21 -8.08 4.08
N VAL A 94 -2.35 -7.42 4.17
CA VAL A 94 -2.44 -6.00 4.54
C VAL A 94 -3.29 -5.87 5.80
N LYS A 95 -2.70 -5.33 6.86
CA LYS A 95 -3.38 -5.09 8.15
C LYS A 95 -3.77 -3.64 8.30
N ILE A 96 -4.88 -3.38 8.99
CA ILE A 96 -5.30 -2.02 9.34
C ILE A 96 -4.88 -1.74 10.76
N PHE A 97 -4.11 -0.68 10.92
CA PHE A 97 -3.87 0.00 12.19
C PHE A 97 -4.79 1.23 12.27
N THR A 98 -5.61 1.25 13.30
CA THR A 98 -6.63 2.27 13.55
C THR A 98 -6.04 3.47 14.30
N PRO A 99 -6.60 4.69 14.14
CA PRO A 99 -6.11 5.85 14.89
C PRO A 99 -6.29 5.71 16.40
N GLU A 100 -7.18 4.83 16.87
CA GLU A 100 -7.38 4.47 18.28
C GLU A 100 -6.21 3.64 18.86
N GLY A 101 -5.34 3.09 18.01
CA GLY A 101 -4.16 2.31 18.42
C GLY A 101 -4.31 0.79 18.28
N ASP A 102 -5.41 0.30 17.70
CA ASP A 102 -5.67 -1.14 17.55
C ASP A 102 -5.35 -1.64 16.13
N ILE A 103 -4.85 -2.88 16.04
CA ILE A 103 -4.80 -3.63 14.78
C ILE A 103 -6.04 -4.50 14.64
N LEU A 104 -6.72 -4.37 13.49
CA LEU A 104 -7.86 -5.23 13.19
C LEU A 104 -7.41 -6.68 12.98
N LYS A 105 -8.16 -7.61 13.58
CA LYS A 105 -7.88 -9.06 13.50
C LYS A 105 -7.99 -9.58 12.07
N GLU A 106 -9.02 -9.16 11.36
CA GLU A 106 -9.23 -9.52 9.96
C GLU A 106 -8.36 -8.63 9.06
N PRO A 107 -7.60 -9.21 8.12
CA PRO A 107 -6.79 -8.43 7.20
C PRO A 107 -7.67 -7.66 6.21
N PHE A 108 -7.22 -6.49 5.81
CA PHE A 108 -7.83 -5.71 4.74
C PHE A 108 -7.73 -6.44 3.40
N LEU A 109 -6.57 -7.03 3.13
CA LEU A 109 -6.31 -7.85 1.96
C LEU A 109 -5.55 -9.11 2.39
N ASP A 110 -6.03 -10.25 1.93
CA ASP A 110 -5.37 -11.54 2.10
C ASP A 110 -5.18 -12.22 0.74
N ILE A 111 -3.94 -12.17 0.24
CA ILE A 111 -3.52 -12.76 -1.03
C ILE A 111 -2.38 -13.77 -0.83
N HIS A 112 -2.15 -14.26 0.40
CA HIS A 112 -0.98 -15.11 0.71
C HIS A 112 -0.88 -16.40 -0.13
N LYS A 113 -2.02 -16.90 -0.62
CA LYS A 113 -2.06 -18.09 -1.50
C LYS A 113 -1.60 -17.80 -2.93
N LEU A 114 -1.71 -16.55 -3.36
CA LEU A 114 -1.27 -16.09 -4.68
C LEU A 114 0.17 -15.60 -4.64
N VAL A 115 0.61 -15.08 -3.49
CA VAL A 115 1.96 -14.51 -3.33
C VAL A 115 2.96 -15.62 -3.08
N GLN A 116 4.01 -15.67 -3.89
CA GLN A 116 5.19 -16.46 -3.60
C GLN A 116 6.18 -15.61 -2.80
N SER A 117 6.29 -15.83 -1.49
CA SER A 117 7.22 -15.11 -0.63
C SER A 117 8.58 -15.79 -0.48
N GLY A 118 9.62 -14.98 -0.31
CA GLY A 118 10.99 -15.45 -0.06
C GLY A 118 11.20 -15.93 1.39
N ILE A 119 11.90 -17.06 1.56
CA ILE A 119 12.16 -17.69 2.88
C ILE A 119 13.58 -17.36 3.39
N LYS A 120 14.51 -17.07 2.48
CA LYS A 120 15.93 -16.80 2.79
C LYS A 120 16.21 -15.30 2.82
N GLY A 121 17.20 -14.88 3.61
CA GLY A 121 17.67 -13.49 3.60
C GLY A 121 18.19 -13.09 2.22
N GLY A 122 17.72 -11.95 1.72
CA GLY A 122 18.05 -11.43 0.37
C GLY A 122 17.18 -11.97 -0.76
N ASP A 123 16.16 -12.78 -0.47
CA ASP A 123 15.08 -13.10 -1.42
C ASP A 123 14.02 -12.01 -1.31
N GLU A 124 13.83 -11.19 -2.34
CA GLU A 124 12.95 -10.01 -2.32
C GLU A 124 11.49 -10.35 -2.62
N ARG A 125 11.21 -11.57 -3.06
CA ARG A 125 9.87 -12.03 -3.44
C ARG A 125 8.86 -11.90 -2.29
N GLY A 126 7.64 -11.50 -2.62
CA GLY A 126 6.52 -11.35 -1.70
C GLY A 126 5.53 -10.29 -2.19
N LEU A 127 4.76 -9.74 -1.25
CA LEU A 127 4.07 -8.47 -1.44
C LEU A 127 5.10 -7.33 -1.39
N LEU A 128 5.18 -6.55 -2.47
CA LEU A 128 6.20 -5.52 -2.65
C LEU A 128 5.65 -4.13 -2.32
N SER A 129 4.49 -3.76 -2.87
CA SER A 129 3.94 -2.42 -2.70
C SER A 129 2.42 -2.36 -2.80
N LEU A 130 1.86 -1.25 -2.32
CA LEU A 130 0.44 -0.91 -2.33
C LEU A 130 0.31 0.58 -2.58
N ALA A 131 -0.55 0.95 -3.53
CA ALA A 131 -0.95 2.32 -3.77
C ALA A 131 -2.48 2.44 -3.78
N PHE A 132 -3.01 3.41 -3.05
CA PHE A 132 -4.42 3.77 -3.14
C PHE A 132 -4.63 4.78 -4.26
N HIS A 133 -5.76 4.65 -4.96
CA HIS A 133 -6.14 5.64 -5.96
C HIS A 133 -6.34 7.02 -5.30
N PRO A 134 -5.95 8.15 -5.93
CA PRO A 134 -6.14 9.49 -5.35
C PRO A 134 -7.60 9.82 -4.97
N ASN A 135 -8.55 9.14 -5.59
CA ASN A 135 -9.99 9.25 -5.34
C ASN A 135 -10.58 8.00 -4.65
N TYR A 136 -9.78 7.28 -3.86
CA TYR A 136 -10.16 6.04 -3.17
C TYR A 136 -11.44 6.19 -2.35
N LYS A 137 -11.64 7.34 -1.69
CA LYS A 137 -12.86 7.67 -0.94
C LYS A 137 -14.16 7.49 -1.75
N LYS A 138 -14.11 7.69 -3.07
CA LYS A 138 -15.27 7.55 -3.97
C LYS A 138 -15.28 6.23 -4.75
N ASN A 139 -14.14 5.82 -5.29
CA ASN A 139 -14.08 4.67 -6.21
C ASN A 139 -13.61 3.36 -5.56
N GLY A 140 -12.97 3.43 -4.38
CA GLY A 140 -12.53 2.26 -3.64
C GLY A 140 -11.39 1.49 -4.28
N LYS A 141 -10.63 2.10 -5.20
CA LYS A 141 -9.59 1.43 -6.00
C LYS A 141 -8.23 1.44 -5.32
N LEU A 142 -7.59 0.28 -5.30
CA LEU A 142 -6.22 0.10 -4.82
C LEU A 142 -5.44 -0.76 -5.81
N TYR A 143 -4.12 -0.61 -5.79
CA TYR A 143 -3.19 -1.29 -6.69
C TYR A 143 -2.10 -1.94 -5.86
N VAL A 144 -1.83 -3.22 -6.11
CA VAL A 144 -0.80 -3.98 -5.40
C VAL A 144 0.20 -4.55 -6.39
N SER A 145 1.46 -4.62 -5.97
CA SER A 145 2.53 -5.31 -6.68
C SER A 145 3.03 -6.49 -5.86
N TYR A 146 3.09 -7.67 -6.45
CA TYR A 146 3.56 -8.87 -5.77
C TYR A 146 4.13 -9.89 -6.75
N THR A 147 4.99 -10.78 -6.24
CA THR A 147 5.52 -11.90 -7.00
C THR A 147 4.65 -13.15 -6.85
N THR A 148 4.39 -13.86 -7.94
CA THR A 148 3.63 -15.12 -7.96
C THR A 148 4.31 -16.15 -8.86
N ASN A 149 4.02 -17.42 -8.65
CA ASN A 149 4.50 -18.49 -9.53
C ASN A 149 3.94 -18.31 -10.94
N GLN A 150 4.77 -18.62 -11.95
CA GLN A 150 4.35 -18.63 -13.34
C GLN A 150 3.59 -19.93 -13.63
N GLU A 151 2.35 -19.82 -14.11
CA GLU A 151 1.44 -20.97 -14.25
C GLU A 151 1.63 -21.78 -15.54
N ARG A 152 2.32 -21.22 -16.55
CA ARG A 152 2.35 -21.80 -17.91
C ARG A 152 3.58 -22.64 -18.22
N TRP A 153 4.80 -22.10 -18.12
CA TRP A 153 6.08 -22.84 -18.25
C TRP A 153 7.20 -22.03 -17.58
N ALA A 154 8.12 -22.68 -16.88
CA ALA A 154 9.30 -22.00 -16.32
C ALA A 154 10.34 -21.83 -17.43
N ILE A 155 10.65 -20.58 -17.75
CA ILE A 155 11.69 -20.15 -18.69
C ILE A 155 13.07 -20.33 -18.03
N GLY A 156 13.15 -20.21 -16.71
CA GLY A 156 14.39 -20.39 -15.93
C GLY A 156 14.23 -21.10 -14.57
N PRO A 157 15.35 -21.39 -13.86
CA PRO A 157 15.36 -22.16 -12.61
C PRO A 157 14.76 -21.44 -11.40
N HIS A 158 14.61 -20.10 -11.45
CA HIS A 158 14.06 -19.29 -10.36
C HIS A 158 12.88 -18.42 -10.81
N ASP A 159 12.21 -18.86 -11.87
CA ASP A 159 11.21 -18.09 -12.59
C ASP A 159 9.98 -17.79 -11.75
N HIS A 160 9.52 -16.56 -11.86
CA HIS A 160 8.26 -16.09 -11.31
C HIS A 160 7.86 -14.82 -12.06
N ILE A 161 6.65 -14.36 -11.80
CA ILE A 161 6.15 -13.12 -12.40
C ILE A 161 5.89 -12.09 -11.30
N LEU A 162 6.28 -10.85 -11.56
CA LEU A 162 5.84 -9.69 -10.80
C LEU A 162 4.53 -9.20 -11.43
N ARG A 163 3.45 -9.26 -10.65
CA ARG A 163 2.13 -8.78 -11.06
C ARG A 163 1.84 -7.42 -10.45
N VAL A 164 1.26 -6.53 -11.25
CA VAL A 164 0.59 -5.32 -10.77
C VAL A 164 -0.92 -5.52 -10.97
N VAL A 165 -1.68 -5.46 -9.88
CA VAL A 165 -3.10 -5.83 -9.87
C VAL A 165 -3.93 -4.75 -9.21
N GLU A 166 -5.02 -4.36 -9.85
CA GLU A 166 -6.06 -3.52 -9.28
C GLU A 166 -7.05 -4.37 -8.48
N TYR A 167 -7.39 -3.91 -7.28
CA TYR A 167 -8.48 -4.44 -6.47
C TYR A 167 -9.45 -3.32 -6.09
N THR A 168 -10.65 -3.70 -5.67
CA THR A 168 -11.67 -2.78 -5.17
C THR A 168 -12.11 -3.19 -3.76
N VAL A 169 -12.21 -2.20 -2.86
CA VAL A 169 -12.75 -2.43 -1.50
C VAL A 169 -14.16 -3.01 -1.57
N SER A 170 -14.51 -3.87 -0.61
CA SER A 170 -15.81 -4.52 -0.53
C SER A 170 -16.92 -3.48 -0.43
N ARG A 171 -17.98 -3.69 -1.23
CA ARG A 171 -19.19 -2.86 -1.21
C ARG A 171 -20.01 -3.01 0.07
N LYS A 172 -19.64 -3.94 0.95
CA LYS A 172 -20.34 -4.21 2.21
C LYS A 172 -19.52 -3.86 3.45
N ASN A 173 -18.19 -3.86 3.33
CA ASN A 173 -17.28 -3.65 4.45
C ASN A 173 -16.11 -2.74 4.02
N PRO A 174 -15.97 -1.52 4.55
CA PRO A 174 -14.88 -0.61 4.21
C PRO A 174 -13.51 -1.04 4.76
N HIS A 175 -13.47 -2.07 5.61
CA HIS A 175 -12.25 -2.65 6.20
C HIS A 175 -11.79 -3.93 5.49
N GLN A 176 -12.36 -4.30 4.35
CA GLN A 176 -11.97 -5.50 3.61
C GLN A 176 -12.09 -5.33 2.10
N VAL A 177 -11.15 -5.88 1.34
CA VAL A 177 -11.14 -5.89 -0.13
C VAL A 177 -11.92 -7.08 -0.69
N ASP A 178 -12.64 -6.89 -1.80
CA ASP A 178 -13.29 -8.01 -2.50
C ASP A 178 -12.30 -8.67 -3.47
N MET A 179 -11.81 -9.84 -3.11
CA MET A 179 -10.85 -10.63 -3.89
C MET A 179 -11.31 -10.93 -5.32
N ARG A 180 -12.62 -10.98 -5.59
CA ARG A 180 -13.17 -11.25 -6.93
C ARG A 180 -13.02 -10.07 -7.89
N THR A 181 -12.61 -8.91 -7.39
CA THR A 181 -12.43 -7.69 -8.18
C THR A 181 -11.02 -7.55 -8.74
N ALA A 182 -10.17 -8.56 -8.54
CA ALA A 182 -8.81 -8.61 -9.07
C ALA A 182 -8.80 -8.35 -10.59
N ARG A 183 -8.04 -7.36 -11.02
CA ARG A 183 -7.85 -7.00 -12.43
C ARG A 183 -6.37 -6.78 -12.68
N VAL A 184 -5.76 -7.67 -13.43
CA VAL A 184 -4.31 -7.62 -13.74
C VAL A 184 -4.03 -6.47 -14.70
N PHE A 185 -3.02 -5.67 -14.40
CA PHE A 185 -2.54 -4.57 -15.24
C PHE A 185 -1.29 -4.96 -15.99
N LEU A 186 -0.29 -5.46 -15.26
CA LEU A 186 1.00 -5.84 -15.80
C LEU A 186 1.43 -7.16 -15.21
N GLU A 187 2.14 -7.93 -16.03
CA GLU A 187 2.88 -9.12 -15.64
C GLU A 187 4.30 -8.96 -16.20
N VAL A 188 5.30 -8.95 -15.33
CA VAL A 188 6.71 -8.82 -15.68
C VAL A 188 7.38 -10.15 -15.35
N ALA A 189 8.04 -10.75 -16.32
CA ALA A 189 8.78 -12.00 -16.13
C ALA A 189 10.09 -11.72 -15.39
N GLU A 190 10.42 -12.54 -14.38
CA GLU A 190 11.58 -12.35 -13.50
C GLU A 190 12.40 -13.65 -13.41
N LEU A 191 13.64 -13.60 -13.91
CA LEU A 191 14.57 -14.75 -13.87
C LEU A 191 15.22 -14.92 -12.49
N HIS A 192 15.31 -13.85 -11.70
CA HIS A 192 16.00 -13.83 -10.42
C HIS A 192 15.17 -13.21 -9.31
N ARG A 193 15.55 -13.50 -8.06
CA ARG A 193 14.77 -13.16 -6.85
C ARG A 193 15.19 -11.85 -6.18
N LYS A 194 15.91 -11.00 -6.90
CA LYS A 194 16.52 -9.76 -6.43
C LYS A 194 16.40 -8.72 -7.53
N HIS A 195 16.57 -7.45 -7.15
CA HIS A 195 16.46 -6.32 -8.08
C HIS A 195 15.06 -6.23 -8.67
N LEU A 196 14.04 -6.55 -7.87
CA LEU A 196 12.65 -6.56 -8.32
C LEU A 196 12.07 -5.13 -8.34
N GLY A 197 12.37 -4.35 -7.29
CA GLY A 197 11.68 -3.09 -7.02
C GLY A 197 10.20 -3.31 -6.72
N GLY A 198 9.33 -2.82 -7.58
CA GLY A 198 7.87 -2.97 -7.49
C GLY A 198 7.17 -1.85 -6.73
N GLN A 199 7.83 -0.74 -6.41
CA GLN A 199 7.17 0.38 -5.73
C GLN A 199 6.07 0.99 -6.62
N LEU A 200 4.88 1.15 -6.05
CA LEU A 200 3.74 1.81 -6.69
C LEU A 200 3.49 3.16 -6.04
N LEU A 201 3.27 4.20 -6.84
CA LEU A 201 2.88 5.52 -6.32
C LEU A 201 2.05 6.31 -7.33
N PHE A 202 1.16 7.15 -6.82
CA PHE A 202 0.48 8.16 -7.63
C PHE A 202 1.19 9.50 -7.53
N GLY A 203 1.49 10.08 -8.69
CA GLY A 203 1.97 11.45 -8.80
C GLY A 203 0.84 12.48 -8.58
N PRO A 204 1.17 13.76 -8.37
CA PRO A 204 0.19 14.85 -8.27
C PRO A 204 -0.58 15.08 -9.60
N ASP A 205 -0.06 14.56 -10.70
CA ASP A 205 -0.72 14.50 -12.01
C ASP A 205 -1.81 13.41 -12.10
N GLY A 206 -1.92 12.54 -11.08
CA GLY A 206 -2.93 11.47 -11.04
C GLY A 206 -2.55 10.22 -11.82
N PHE A 207 -1.30 10.11 -12.32
CA PHE A 207 -0.80 8.91 -12.98
C PHE A 207 -0.14 7.94 -11.99
N LEU A 208 -0.19 6.66 -12.33
CA LEU A 208 0.44 5.58 -11.58
C LEU A 208 1.87 5.40 -12.10
N TYR A 209 2.84 5.54 -11.19
CA TYR A 209 4.24 5.25 -11.45
C TYR A 209 4.61 3.90 -10.84
N ILE A 210 5.39 3.12 -11.58
CA ILE A 210 5.82 1.77 -11.21
C ILE A 210 7.34 1.73 -11.38
N PHE A 211 8.06 1.44 -10.29
CA PHE A 211 9.51 1.40 -10.27
C PHE A 211 9.96 -0.05 -10.31
N LEU A 212 10.58 -0.47 -11.39
CA LEU A 212 11.08 -1.82 -11.57
C LEU A 212 12.61 -1.79 -11.53
N GLY A 213 13.20 -2.76 -10.82
CA GLY A 213 14.63 -3.00 -10.92
C GLY A 213 14.95 -3.83 -12.16
N ASP A 214 16.23 -4.00 -12.44
CA ASP A 214 16.72 -4.73 -13.63
C ASP A 214 16.50 -6.25 -13.55
N GLY A 215 16.00 -6.78 -12.41
CA GLY A 215 15.82 -8.22 -12.21
C GLY A 215 17.13 -9.02 -12.29
N MET A 216 18.29 -8.35 -12.29
CA MET A 216 19.59 -8.88 -12.70
C MET A 216 19.58 -9.52 -14.10
N ILE A 217 18.64 -9.13 -14.97
CA ILE A 217 18.55 -9.61 -16.35
C ILE A 217 19.67 -8.94 -17.15
N THR A 218 20.47 -9.75 -17.84
CA THR A 218 21.56 -9.25 -18.68
C THR A 218 21.07 -9.01 -20.11
N LEU A 219 21.84 -8.23 -20.89
CA LEU A 219 21.51 -8.02 -22.30
C LEU A 219 21.53 -9.34 -23.07
N ASP A 220 22.44 -10.25 -22.72
CA ASP A 220 22.52 -11.60 -23.29
C ASP A 220 21.21 -12.37 -23.03
N ASP A 221 20.66 -12.30 -21.82
CA ASP A 221 19.36 -12.93 -21.50
C ASP A 221 18.23 -12.33 -22.36
N MET A 222 18.21 -11.00 -22.55
CA MET A 222 17.20 -10.32 -23.37
C MET A 222 17.28 -10.68 -24.86
N GLU A 223 18.49 -10.94 -25.39
CA GLU A 223 18.69 -11.34 -26.78
C GLU A 223 18.38 -12.83 -27.00
N GLU A 224 18.63 -13.69 -26.01
CA GLU A 224 18.49 -15.15 -26.13
C GLU A 224 17.12 -15.69 -25.70
N MET A 225 16.39 -14.98 -24.84
CA MET A 225 15.13 -15.47 -24.26
C MET A 225 13.91 -14.65 -24.71
N ASP A 226 13.08 -15.28 -25.54
CA ASP A 226 11.78 -14.72 -25.90
C ASP A 226 10.83 -14.63 -24.69
N GLY A 227 10.07 -13.53 -24.59
CA GLY A 227 9.05 -13.34 -23.56
C GLY A 227 9.54 -12.67 -22.27
N LEU A 228 10.81 -12.24 -22.23
CA LEU A 228 11.27 -11.28 -21.24
C LEU A 228 10.62 -9.92 -21.45
N SER A 229 10.56 -9.14 -20.37
CA SER A 229 9.89 -7.84 -20.37
C SER A 229 10.91 -6.73 -20.60
N ASP A 230 10.64 -5.85 -21.58
CA ASP A 230 11.39 -4.60 -21.75
C ASP A 230 11.18 -3.60 -20.60
N PHE A 231 10.31 -3.91 -19.63
CA PHE A 231 9.97 -3.02 -18.51
C PHE A 231 10.98 -3.06 -17.37
N THR A 232 11.82 -4.10 -17.26
CA THR A 232 12.79 -4.19 -16.17
C THR A 232 13.80 -3.05 -16.24
N GLY A 233 14.26 -2.59 -15.08
CA GLY A 233 15.20 -1.48 -14.92
C GLY A 233 14.61 -0.11 -15.27
N SER A 234 13.27 0.01 -15.32
CA SER A 234 12.57 1.20 -15.77
C SER A 234 11.54 1.74 -14.79
N VAL A 235 11.20 3.02 -14.97
CA VAL A 235 10.07 3.71 -14.35
C VAL A 235 8.95 3.74 -15.38
N LEU A 236 7.86 3.03 -15.11
CA LEU A 236 6.66 3.07 -15.95
C LEU A 236 5.71 4.17 -15.47
N ARG A 237 4.96 4.77 -16.40
CA ARG A 237 3.94 5.81 -16.09
C ARG A 237 2.65 5.53 -16.84
N LEU A 238 1.60 5.18 -16.10
CA LEU A 238 0.32 4.73 -16.65
C LEU A 238 -0.84 5.64 -16.23
N ASN A 239 -1.83 5.80 -17.12
CA ASN A 239 -3.11 6.42 -16.78
C ASN A 239 -4.17 5.36 -16.50
N VAL A 240 -4.50 5.20 -15.22
CA VAL A 240 -5.53 4.26 -14.74
C VAL A 240 -6.97 4.80 -14.92
N ASN A 241 -7.12 6.12 -15.10
CA ASN A 241 -8.41 6.78 -15.29
C ASN A 241 -8.85 6.67 -16.76
N THR A 242 -9.14 5.43 -17.18
CA THR A 242 -9.61 5.12 -18.53
C THR A 242 -11.08 4.70 -18.51
N ASP A 243 -11.82 5.12 -19.54
CA ASP A 243 -13.17 4.66 -19.84
C ASP A 243 -13.19 3.51 -20.86
N LEU A 244 -12.01 3.02 -21.26
CA LEU A 244 -11.88 1.87 -22.14
C LEU A 244 -12.05 0.58 -21.34
N CYS A 245 -12.82 -0.36 -21.89
CA CYS A 245 -13.12 -1.65 -21.25
C CYS A 245 -12.26 -2.81 -21.76
N ASN A 246 -11.62 -2.62 -22.93
CA ASN A 246 -10.77 -3.61 -23.58
C ASN A 246 -9.31 -3.53 -23.12
N VAL A 247 -8.86 -2.38 -22.61
CA VAL A 247 -7.48 -2.15 -22.17
C VAL A 247 -7.48 -1.72 -20.71
N PRO A 248 -6.61 -2.27 -19.84
CA PRO A 248 -6.73 -2.01 -18.41
C PRO A 248 -6.34 -0.59 -17.98
N TYR A 249 -5.47 0.05 -18.75
CA TYR A 249 -4.95 1.39 -18.58
C TYR A 249 -4.85 2.09 -19.94
N SER A 250 -4.60 3.39 -19.92
CA SER A 250 -4.20 4.17 -21.10
C SER A 250 -2.81 4.77 -20.90
N ILE A 251 -2.16 5.16 -21.99
CA ILE A 251 -0.84 5.79 -21.94
C ILE A 251 -1.01 7.32 -21.88
N PRO A 252 -0.38 8.00 -20.92
CA PRO A 252 -0.34 9.47 -20.89
C PRO A 252 0.26 10.04 -22.18
N ARG A 253 -0.36 11.09 -22.75
CA ARG A 253 0.15 11.76 -23.96
C ARG A 253 1.54 12.37 -23.77
N SER A 254 1.86 12.75 -22.55
CA SER A 254 3.15 13.32 -22.15
C SER A 254 4.26 12.27 -21.95
N ASN A 255 3.99 10.99 -22.18
CA ASN A 255 5.03 9.96 -22.13
C ASN A 255 5.98 10.11 -23.33
N PRO A 256 7.29 9.83 -23.14
CA PRO A 256 8.31 9.97 -24.19
C PRO A 256 8.00 9.14 -25.44
N HIS A 257 7.39 7.97 -25.24
CA HIS A 257 7.12 6.99 -26.30
C HIS A 257 5.65 6.89 -26.66
N PHE A 258 4.88 7.96 -26.45
CA PHE A 258 3.45 7.95 -26.78
C PHE A 258 3.24 7.62 -28.27
N ASN A 259 2.49 6.55 -28.55
CA ASN A 259 2.20 6.05 -29.90
C ASN A 259 3.44 5.54 -30.68
N SER A 260 4.56 5.30 -30.01
CA SER A 260 5.72 4.61 -30.59
C SER A 260 5.41 3.12 -30.79
N THR A 261 5.94 2.56 -31.88
CA THR A 261 5.87 1.11 -32.16
C THR A 261 7.20 0.40 -31.88
N ASN A 262 8.27 1.16 -31.68
CA ASN A 262 9.63 0.63 -31.54
C ASN A 262 10.07 0.50 -30.08
N GLN A 263 9.48 1.31 -29.20
CA GLN A 263 9.78 1.30 -27.77
C GLN A 263 8.48 1.23 -26.99
N PRO A 264 8.47 0.60 -25.79
CA PRO A 264 7.25 0.41 -25.03
C PRO A 264 6.68 1.76 -24.55
N PRO A 265 5.43 2.09 -24.88
CA PRO A 265 4.83 3.38 -24.55
C PRO A 265 4.64 3.61 -23.04
N GLU A 266 4.70 2.55 -22.24
CA GLU A 266 4.64 2.59 -20.77
C GLU A 266 5.90 3.19 -20.13
N ILE A 267 7.07 3.04 -20.75
CA ILE A 267 8.36 3.46 -20.18
C ILE A 267 8.43 4.98 -20.17
N PHE A 268 8.68 5.52 -18.99
CA PHE A 268 8.91 6.95 -18.78
C PHE A 268 10.38 7.28 -18.63
N ALA A 269 11.16 6.43 -17.96
CA ALA A 269 12.62 6.54 -17.84
C ALA A 269 13.23 5.16 -17.58
N HIS A 270 14.47 4.91 -18.01
CA HIS A 270 15.20 3.67 -17.71
C HIS A 270 16.54 3.93 -17.00
N GLY A 271 17.14 2.85 -16.47
CA GLY A 271 18.48 2.86 -15.85
C GLY A 271 18.50 2.61 -14.34
N LEU A 272 17.42 2.05 -13.79
CA LEU A 272 17.38 1.57 -12.41
C LEU A 272 17.97 0.16 -12.33
N HIS A 273 18.76 -0.13 -11.29
CA HIS A 273 19.28 -1.47 -11.04
C HIS A 273 18.52 -2.16 -9.91
N ASN A 274 18.79 -1.76 -8.68
CA ASN A 274 18.13 -2.28 -7.48
C ASN A 274 17.59 -1.12 -6.64
N PRO A 275 16.47 -0.50 -7.08
CA PRO A 275 15.92 0.63 -6.39
C PRO A 275 15.37 0.21 -5.02
N GLY A 276 15.85 0.88 -3.96
CA GLY A 276 15.20 0.88 -2.65
C GLY A 276 13.91 1.71 -2.67
N ARG A 277 13.31 1.97 -1.50
CA ARG A 277 12.13 2.85 -1.43
C ARG A 277 12.50 4.26 -1.90
N CYS A 278 11.88 4.72 -2.97
CA CYS A 278 12.05 6.06 -3.51
C CYS A 278 11.28 7.10 -2.68
N ALA A 279 11.94 8.23 -2.42
CA ALA A 279 11.34 9.42 -1.86
C ALA A 279 10.58 10.18 -2.94
N VAL A 280 9.37 10.65 -2.62
CA VAL A 280 8.48 11.33 -3.58
C VAL A 280 8.15 12.72 -3.05
N ASP A 281 8.64 13.74 -3.75
CA ASP A 281 8.29 15.13 -3.46
C ASP A 281 7.15 15.61 -4.36
N ARG A 282 5.96 15.70 -3.78
CA ARG A 282 4.75 16.21 -4.45
C ARG A 282 4.69 17.74 -4.51
N HIS A 283 5.51 18.41 -3.71
CA HIS A 283 5.60 19.87 -3.69
C HIS A 283 7.07 20.30 -3.73
N PRO A 284 7.74 20.09 -4.88
CA PRO A 284 9.13 20.50 -5.04
C PRO A 284 9.30 21.98 -4.71
N THR A 285 10.47 22.35 -4.20
CA THR A 285 10.80 23.76 -3.92
C THR A 285 10.81 24.63 -5.18
N ASP A 286 11.01 24.01 -6.35
CA ASP A 286 11.01 24.68 -7.64
C ASP A 286 9.62 24.61 -8.28
N VAL A 287 9.02 25.76 -8.54
CA VAL A 287 7.65 25.90 -9.06
C VAL A 287 7.48 25.27 -10.45
N ASN A 288 8.58 25.14 -11.21
CA ASN A 288 8.56 24.54 -12.54
C ASN A 288 8.55 23.00 -12.50
N ILE A 289 8.89 22.41 -11.35
CA ILE A 289 8.94 20.96 -11.17
C ILE A 289 7.63 20.49 -10.55
N ASN A 290 6.94 19.59 -11.25
CA ASN A 290 5.68 19.02 -10.77
C ASN A 290 5.91 17.91 -9.75
N LEU A 291 6.93 17.07 -9.98
CA LEU A 291 7.23 15.91 -9.16
C LEU A 291 8.74 15.67 -9.16
N THR A 292 9.34 15.50 -7.98
CA THR A 292 10.71 14.99 -7.85
C THR A 292 10.67 13.62 -7.19
N ILE A 293 11.30 12.64 -7.82
CA ILE A 293 11.47 11.30 -7.26
C ILE A 293 12.96 11.06 -7.05
N LEU A 294 13.33 10.58 -5.87
CA LEU A 294 14.72 10.29 -5.52
C LEU A 294 14.79 8.87 -4.98
N CYS A 295 15.44 7.98 -5.73
CA CYS A 295 15.62 6.59 -5.36
C CYS A 295 17.06 6.36 -4.88
N SER A 296 17.23 5.55 -3.84
CA SER A 296 18.51 4.89 -3.61
C SER A 296 18.62 3.72 -4.57
N ASP A 297 19.77 3.55 -5.20
CA ASP A 297 20.04 2.47 -6.12
C ASP A 297 21.37 1.81 -5.73
N SER A 298 21.51 0.51 -5.98
CA SER A 298 22.74 -0.22 -5.72
C SER A 298 23.17 -0.99 -6.95
N ASN A 299 24.36 -0.68 -7.45
CA ASN A 299 25.00 -1.43 -8.53
C ASN A 299 26.24 -2.14 -7.97
N GLY A 300 26.18 -3.48 -7.88
CA GLY A 300 27.26 -4.31 -7.39
C GLY A 300 27.54 -4.26 -5.88
N LYS A 301 28.60 -4.96 -5.45
CA LYS A 301 28.96 -5.10 -4.03
C LYS A 301 29.53 -3.79 -3.47
N ASN A 302 28.69 -2.99 -2.82
CA ASN A 302 29.03 -1.89 -1.88
C ASN A 302 29.05 -0.45 -2.43
N ARG A 303 28.39 -0.13 -3.55
CA ARG A 303 28.18 1.27 -3.96
C ARG A 303 26.69 1.57 -4.09
N SER A 304 26.19 2.38 -3.16
CA SER A 304 24.86 2.99 -3.26
C SER A 304 24.98 4.33 -3.96
N SER A 305 24.18 4.54 -5.00
CA SER A 305 23.99 5.83 -5.66
C SER A 305 22.57 6.35 -5.41
N ALA A 306 22.39 7.64 -5.60
CA ALA A 306 21.07 8.25 -5.66
C ALA A 306 20.73 8.49 -7.12
N ARG A 307 19.53 8.09 -7.54
CA ARG A 307 18.95 8.41 -8.84
C ARG A 307 17.84 9.43 -8.64
N ILE A 308 17.93 10.58 -9.28
CA ILE A 308 16.88 11.61 -9.23
C ILE A 308 16.17 11.73 -10.58
N LEU A 309 14.85 11.75 -10.51
CA LEU A 309 13.94 11.98 -11.63
C LEU A 309 13.11 13.23 -11.35
N GLN A 310 13.19 14.23 -12.22
CA GLN A 310 12.43 15.47 -12.10
C GLN A 310 11.47 15.61 -13.28
N ILE A 311 10.19 15.74 -12.98
CA ILE A 311 9.13 15.89 -13.97
C ILE A 311 8.77 17.36 -14.07
N ILE A 312 8.99 17.93 -15.25
CA ILE A 312 8.75 19.34 -15.52
C ILE A 312 7.26 19.54 -15.82
N LYS A 313 6.66 20.55 -15.19
CA LYS A 313 5.24 20.83 -15.33
C LYS A 313 4.88 21.23 -16.77
N GLY A 314 3.89 20.55 -17.35
CA GLY A 314 3.37 20.87 -18.69
C GLY A 314 4.31 20.52 -19.85
N LYS A 315 5.41 19.80 -19.58
CA LYS A 315 6.32 19.33 -20.62
C LYS A 315 5.77 18.04 -21.24
N ASP A 316 5.65 18.04 -22.56
CA ASP A 316 5.54 16.82 -23.34
C ASP A 316 6.96 16.31 -23.64
N TYR A 317 7.20 15.05 -23.31
CA TYR A 317 8.50 14.43 -23.52
C TYR A 317 8.51 13.79 -24.92
N GLU A 318 9.50 14.14 -25.75
CA GLU A 318 9.79 13.45 -27.01
C GLU A 318 10.89 12.38 -26.84
N SER A 319 11.62 12.46 -25.74
CA SER A 319 12.68 11.54 -25.35
C SER A 319 12.69 11.37 -23.84
N GLU A 320 13.26 10.26 -23.38
CA GLU A 320 13.27 9.92 -21.97
C GLU A 320 14.11 10.92 -21.14
N PRO A 321 13.60 11.41 -20.00
CA PRO A 321 14.41 12.13 -19.03
C PRO A 321 15.51 11.22 -18.48
N SER A 322 16.75 11.71 -18.50
CA SER A 322 17.86 11.01 -17.88
C SER A 322 17.72 10.99 -16.35
N LEU A 323 17.86 9.81 -15.76
CA LEU A 323 18.02 9.65 -14.31
C LEU A 323 19.40 10.19 -13.91
N LEU A 324 19.43 11.36 -13.27
CA LEU A 324 20.70 11.95 -12.85
C LEU A 324 21.27 11.11 -11.70
N GLU A 325 22.50 10.63 -11.89
CA GLU A 325 23.23 9.93 -10.84
C GLU A 325 23.90 10.94 -9.92
N PHE A 326 23.64 10.81 -8.64
CA PHE A 326 24.40 11.48 -7.61
C PHE A 326 25.06 10.43 -6.72
N LYS A 327 26.32 10.67 -6.32
CA LYS A 327 27.07 9.79 -5.42
C LYS A 327 27.22 10.41 -4.03
N PRO A 328 26.16 10.54 -3.22
CA PRO A 328 26.28 11.13 -1.89
C PRO A 328 26.78 10.16 -0.83
N PHE A 329 26.55 8.85 -0.97
CA PHE A 329 26.49 8.04 0.25
C PHE A 329 27.87 7.51 0.70
N SER A 330 28.40 8.12 1.76
CA SER A 330 29.59 7.67 2.48
C SER A 330 29.35 6.44 3.38
N SER A 331 28.09 6.06 3.59
CA SER A 331 27.66 4.90 4.39
C SER A 331 27.01 3.80 3.53
N GLY A 332 26.93 2.58 4.08
CA GLY A 332 26.56 1.33 3.38
C GLY A 332 25.16 1.26 2.73
N PRO A 333 24.68 0.06 2.36
CA PRO A 333 23.50 -0.10 1.50
C PRO A 333 22.24 0.51 2.13
N LEU A 334 21.65 1.48 1.42
CA LEU A 334 20.42 2.15 1.82
C LEU A 334 19.20 1.25 1.58
N VAL A 335 18.23 1.33 2.49
CA VAL A 335 16.91 0.69 2.32
C VAL A 335 16.02 1.57 1.43
N GLY A 336 16.21 2.88 1.52
CA GLY A 336 15.44 3.87 0.78
C GLY A 336 15.30 5.18 1.55
N GLY A 337 14.37 6.01 1.11
CA GLY A 337 14.08 7.29 1.73
C GLY A 337 12.63 7.75 1.58
N PHE A 338 12.37 8.91 2.16
CA PHE A 338 11.09 9.59 2.15
C PHE A 338 11.29 11.11 2.20
N VAL A 339 10.27 11.87 1.77
CA VAL A 339 10.23 13.32 1.99
C VAL A 339 9.30 13.56 3.16
N TYR A 340 9.78 14.25 4.20
CA TYR A 340 8.94 14.53 5.35
C TYR A 340 8.03 15.73 5.05
N ARG A 341 6.72 15.48 5.05
CA ARG A 341 5.67 16.50 4.89
C ARG A 341 4.69 16.51 6.06
N GLY A 342 5.07 15.90 7.18
CA GLY A 342 4.31 15.89 8.42
C GLY A 342 4.23 17.26 9.08
N CYS A 343 3.38 17.34 10.09
CA CYS A 343 3.07 18.58 10.82
C CYS A 343 3.81 18.65 12.16
N GLN A 344 4.14 17.51 12.78
CA GLN A 344 4.73 17.46 14.11
C GLN A 344 6.13 18.09 14.17
N SER A 345 6.93 17.97 13.11
CA SER A 345 8.31 18.47 13.06
C SER A 345 8.52 19.56 11.99
N GLU A 346 8.55 20.81 12.42
CA GLU A 346 8.78 21.94 11.51
C GLU A 346 10.19 21.91 10.88
N ARG A 347 11.21 21.53 11.66
CA ARG A 347 12.60 21.51 11.19
C ARG A 347 12.91 20.42 10.18
N LEU A 348 12.08 19.37 10.11
CA LEU A 348 12.23 18.28 9.16
C LEU A 348 11.39 18.50 7.90
N TYR A 349 10.46 19.45 7.92
CA TYR A 349 9.56 19.73 6.81
C TYR A 349 10.32 20.02 5.51
N GLY A 350 10.01 19.24 4.47
CA GLY A 350 10.64 19.33 3.15
C GLY A 350 12.05 18.74 3.04
N SER A 351 12.56 18.11 4.10
CA SER A 351 13.83 17.41 4.03
C SER A 351 13.65 16.01 3.42
N TYR A 352 14.62 15.60 2.59
CA TYR A 352 14.70 14.26 2.03
C TYR A 352 15.49 13.40 2.99
N VAL A 353 14.89 12.39 3.60
CA VAL A 353 15.53 11.54 4.61
C VAL A 353 15.77 10.16 4.04
N PHE A 354 16.99 9.65 4.16
CA PHE A 354 17.38 8.30 3.75
C PHE A 354 17.91 7.52 4.95
N GLY A 355 17.62 6.22 4.98
CA GLY A 355 18.06 5.32 6.04
C GLY A 355 18.73 4.08 5.49
N ASP A 356 19.81 3.65 6.16
CA ASP A 356 20.42 2.36 5.92
C ASP A 356 19.74 1.24 6.71
N ARG A 357 20.14 0.00 6.44
CA ARG A 357 19.60 -1.18 7.13
C ARG A 357 19.91 -1.18 8.63
N ASN A 358 20.96 -0.50 9.07
CA ASN A 358 21.39 -0.46 10.48
C ASN A 358 20.71 0.65 11.28
N GLY A 359 19.91 1.51 10.64
CA GLY A 359 19.25 2.64 11.28
C GLY A 359 20.12 3.89 11.37
N ASN A 360 21.13 4.03 10.50
CA ASN A 360 21.81 5.30 10.28
C ASN A 360 21.00 6.12 9.27
N PHE A 361 20.66 7.34 9.65
CA PHE A 361 19.85 8.23 8.83
C PHE A 361 20.65 9.45 8.39
N LEU A 362 20.33 9.95 7.20
CA LEU A 362 20.89 11.17 6.64
C LEU A 362 19.77 11.99 6.01
N THR A 363 19.95 13.30 5.97
CA THR A 363 19.10 14.22 5.23
C THR A 363 19.83 14.76 4.02
N LEU A 364 19.16 14.79 2.88
CA LEU A 364 19.58 15.51 1.69
C LEU A 364 18.79 16.83 1.60
N GLN A 365 19.51 17.93 1.41
CA GLN A 365 18.93 19.24 1.16
C GLN A 365 19.54 19.83 -0.10
N GLN A 366 18.68 20.33 -0.99
CA GLN A 366 19.14 21.03 -2.18
C GLN A 366 19.37 22.51 -1.85
N SER A 367 20.57 23.00 -2.16
CA SER A 367 20.88 24.43 -2.08
C SER A 367 20.07 25.21 -3.12
N PRO A 368 19.27 26.22 -2.72
CA PRO A 368 18.50 27.01 -3.68
C PRO A 368 19.37 27.75 -4.70
N ALA A 369 20.57 28.20 -4.29
CA ALA A 369 21.46 29.02 -5.11
C ALA A 369 22.29 28.20 -6.09
N THR A 370 22.84 27.07 -5.65
CA THR A 370 23.77 26.26 -6.46
C THR A 370 23.12 25.02 -7.08
N LYS A 371 21.87 24.71 -6.70
CA LYS A 371 21.15 23.46 -7.02
C LYS A 371 21.91 22.18 -6.62
N GLN A 372 23.00 22.32 -5.86
CA GLN A 372 23.80 21.21 -5.34
C GLN A 372 23.11 20.57 -4.14
N TRP A 373 23.25 19.27 -4.02
CA TRP A 373 22.75 18.49 -2.90
C TRP A 373 23.80 18.39 -1.80
N GLN A 374 23.39 18.69 -0.57
CA GLN A 374 24.23 18.55 0.63
C GLN A 374 23.65 17.47 1.53
N GLU A 375 24.52 16.57 2.01
CA GLU A 375 24.17 15.59 3.02
C GLU A 375 24.47 16.09 4.43
N LYS A 376 23.57 15.78 5.37
CA LYS A 376 23.77 16.00 6.80
C LYS A 376 23.30 14.76 7.56
N PRO A 377 24.07 14.24 8.54
CA PRO A 377 23.62 13.11 9.33
C PRO A 377 22.40 13.48 10.17
N LEU A 378 21.39 12.62 10.18
CA LEU A 378 20.22 12.74 11.05
C LEU A 378 20.43 11.86 12.27
N CYS A 379 20.55 12.51 13.43
CA CYS A 379 20.72 11.79 14.69
C CYS A 379 19.38 11.28 15.23
N LEU A 380 19.36 10.02 15.65
CA LEU A 380 18.29 9.45 16.47
C LEU A 380 18.78 9.33 17.92
N GLY A 381 17.97 9.81 18.86
CA GLY A 381 18.25 9.84 20.29
C GLY A 381 18.19 8.44 20.92
N ASN A 382 18.96 8.26 22.00
CA ASN A 382 19.05 7.00 22.73
C ASN A 382 18.21 7.03 24.03
N THR A 383 18.11 5.90 24.72
CA THR A 383 17.26 5.63 25.91
C THR A 383 17.30 6.66 27.04
N GLY A 384 18.36 7.45 27.18
CA GLY A 384 18.47 8.51 28.19
C GLY A 384 17.73 9.81 27.86
N SER A 385 17.43 10.05 26.58
CA SER A 385 16.80 11.29 26.08
C SER A 385 15.42 11.07 25.46
N CYS A 386 15.12 9.82 25.10
CA CYS A 386 13.90 9.39 24.43
C CYS A 386 13.43 8.08 25.07
N ARG A 387 12.11 7.87 25.20
CA ARG A 387 11.53 6.62 25.77
C ARG A 387 11.78 5.34 24.93
N GLY A 388 12.51 5.40 23.83
CA GLY A 388 12.65 4.28 22.89
C GLY A 388 14.07 4.08 22.37
N PHE A 389 14.45 2.80 22.22
CA PHE A 389 15.63 2.35 21.48
C PHE A 389 15.16 1.62 20.22
N PHE A 390 15.78 1.93 19.08
CA PHE A 390 15.59 1.19 17.85
C PHE A 390 16.49 -0.05 17.84
N SER A 391 15.89 -1.24 17.87
CA SER A 391 16.63 -2.51 17.80
C SER A 391 16.26 -3.30 16.55
N GLY A 392 17.26 -3.64 15.74
CA GLY A 392 17.14 -4.55 14.60
C GLY A 392 17.14 -3.84 13.23
N PRO A 393 17.27 -4.59 12.12
CA PRO A 393 17.36 -4.01 10.79
C PRO A 393 16.10 -3.25 10.35
N VAL A 394 16.30 -2.08 9.72
CA VAL A 394 15.25 -1.37 8.99
C VAL A 394 14.83 -2.20 7.78
N LEU A 395 13.52 -2.35 7.58
CA LEU A 395 12.92 -3.12 6.48
C LEU A 395 12.21 -2.22 5.47
N GLY A 396 11.67 -1.10 5.94
CA GLY A 396 10.93 -0.16 5.13
C GLY A 396 10.44 1.03 5.93
N PHE A 397 9.69 1.89 5.27
CA PHE A 397 9.14 3.12 5.83
C PHE A 397 7.63 3.19 5.59
N GLY A 398 6.95 3.98 6.40
CA GLY A 398 5.55 4.29 6.22
C GLY A 398 5.19 5.73 6.45
N GLU A 399 4.05 6.14 5.93
CA GLU A 399 3.52 7.51 6.02
C GLU A 399 2.04 7.42 6.39
N ASP A 400 1.64 8.15 7.43
CA ASP A 400 0.22 8.31 7.78
C ASP A 400 -0.43 9.48 7.04
N GLU A 401 -1.75 9.63 7.20
CA GLU A 401 -2.53 10.66 6.51
C GLU A 401 -2.19 12.10 6.96
N LEU A 402 -1.52 12.26 8.10
CA LEU A 402 -1.02 13.56 8.58
C LEU A 402 0.40 13.86 8.06
N GLY A 403 1.00 12.94 7.29
CA GLY A 403 2.36 13.06 6.78
C GLY A 403 3.45 12.67 7.79
N GLU A 404 3.08 12.11 8.94
CA GLU A 404 4.06 11.61 9.90
C GLU A 404 4.64 10.28 9.41
N ILE A 405 5.93 10.08 9.70
CA ILE A 405 6.70 8.97 9.15
C ILE A 405 6.98 7.90 10.20
N TYR A 406 6.93 6.66 9.73
CA TYR A 406 7.15 5.46 10.50
C TYR A 406 8.30 4.64 9.92
N ILE A 407 9.01 3.94 10.81
CA ILE A 407 10.06 2.98 10.48
C ILE A 407 9.51 1.59 10.78
N LEU A 408 9.65 0.67 9.83
CA LEU A 408 9.36 -0.74 10.02
C LEU A 408 10.67 -1.48 10.22
N SER A 409 10.77 -2.26 11.29
CA SER A 409 11.94 -3.08 11.57
C SER A 409 11.58 -4.46 12.07
N SER A 410 12.59 -5.32 12.20
CA SER A 410 12.46 -6.65 12.78
C SER A 410 13.65 -6.91 13.70
N SER A 411 13.43 -7.61 14.81
CA SER A 411 14.48 -7.93 15.79
C SER A 411 15.58 -8.88 15.25
N LYS A 412 15.29 -9.61 14.17
CA LYS A 412 16.22 -10.51 13.47
C LYS A 412 16.06 -10.34 11.96
N SER A 413 17.07 -10.81 11.20
CA SER A 413 16.96 -10.96 9.73
C SER A 413 15.66 -11.68 9.36
N MET A 414 15.12 -11.44 8.17
CA MET A 414 13.73 -11.67 7.72
C MET A 414 13.14 -13.10 7.85
N THR A 415 13.75 -14.01 8.61
CA THR A 415 13.41 -15.43 8.69
C THR A 415 12.50 -15.81 9.88
N GLN A 416 12.29 -14.94 10.88
CA GLN A 416 11.29 -15.18 11.95
C GLN A 416 10.04 -14.31 11.74
N PRO A 417 8.86 -14.91 11.51
CA PRO A 417 7.71 -14.21 10.95
C PRO A 417 6.90 -13.38 11.95
N HIS A 418 7.24 -13.25 13.24
CA HIS A 418 6.38 -12.53 14.21
C HIS A 418 7.13 -11.49 15.05
N SER A 419 8.27 -11.00 14.59
CA SER A 419 9.10 -10.05 15.36
C SER A 419 9.17 -8.64 14.77
N GLY A 420 8.32 -8.36 13.79
CA GLY A 420 8.23 -7.04 13.16
C GLY A 420 7.63 -6.00 14.10
N LYS A 421 8.14 -4.78 14.01
CA LYS A 421 7.72 -3.63 14.80
C LYS A 421 7.54 -2.40 13.93
N LEU A 422 6.61 -1.54 14.32
CA LEU A 422 6.35 -0.24 13.73
C LEU A 422 6.72 0.84 14.73
N TYR A 423 7.55 1.79 14.31
CA TYR A 423 7.95 2.91 15.14
C TYR A 423 7.65 4.25 14.48
N LYS A 424 7.20 5.24 15.24
CA LYS A 424 6.99 6.62 14.79
C LYS A 424 8.21 7.48 15.07
N ILE A 425 8.63 8.29 14.09
CA ILE A 425 9.67 9.31 14.29
C ILE A 425 9.03 10.54 14.91
N ILE A 426 9.65 11.09 15.97
CA ILE A 426 9.11 12.21 16.75
C ILE A 426 10.21 13.25 16.93
N ASP A 427 9.87 14.53 16.77
CA ASP A 427 10.72 15.63 17.21
C ASP A 427 10.48 15.94 18.69
N PRO A 428 11.43 15.66 19.60
CA PRO A 428 11.27 15.95 21.03
C PRO A 428 11.19 17.44 21.35
N LYS A 429 11.53 18.34 20.41
CA LYS A 429 11.44 19.79 20.60
C LYS A 429 10.02 20.34 20.48
N ARG A 430 9.10 19.55 19.93
CA ARG A 430 7.70 19.95 19.75
C ARG A 430 6.77 19.04 20.54
N PRO A 431 5.56 19.52 20.89
CA PRO A 431 4.52 18.66 21.45
C PRO A 431 4.26 17.43 20.56
N LEU A 432 3.82 16.33 21.15
CA LEU A 432 3.46 15.12 20.40
C LEU A 432 2.32 15.35 19.41
N VAL A 433 1.36 16.20 19.79
CA VAL A 433 0.23 16.61 18.95
C VAL A 433 0.08 18.13 19.08
N PRO A 434 0.75 18.92 18.20
CA PRO A 434 0.55 20.36 18.15
C PRO A 434 -0.91 20.71 17.79
N GLU A 435 -1.41 21.85 18.28
CA GLU A 435 -2.80 22.28 18.08
C GLU A 435 -3.16 22.43 16.59
N GLU A 436 -2.23 22.95 15.79
CA GLU A 436 -2.38 23.12 14.34
C GLU A 436 -2.44 21.80 13.57
N CYS A 437 -1.95 20.71 14.18
CA CYS A 437 -1.94 19.37 13.58
C CYS A 437 -3.19 18.56 13.95
N LYS A 438 -4.05 19.06 14.84
CA LYS A 438 -5.26 18.34 15.23
C LYS A 438 -6.22 18.25 14.05
N ARG A 439 -6.48 17.01 13.61
CA ARG A 439 -7.48 16.66 12.61
C ARG A 439 -8.43 15.63 13.19
N THR A 440 -9.71 15.78 12.92
CA THR A 440 -10.73 14.83 13.37
C THR A 440 -10.85 13.70 12.36
N ALA A 441 -10.65 12.47 12.82
CA ALA A 441 -10.80 11.30 11.97
C ALA A 441 -12.26 11.10 11.54
N GLN A 442 -12.47 10.87 10.25
CA GLN A 442 -13.77 10.54 9.68
C GLN A 442 -13.88 9.02 9.50
N PRO A 443 -14.89 8.35 10.08
CA PRO A 443 -15.01 6.90 9.93
C PRO A 443 -15.13 6.52 8.45
N ALA A 444 -14.44 5.44 8.08
CA ALA A 444 -14.48 4.93 6.73
C ALA A 444 -15.90 4.52 6.33
N GLN A 445 -16.36 4.99 5.17
CA GLN A 445 -17.71 4.74 4.68
C GLN A 445 -17.74 3.66 3.59
N ILE A 446 -18.89 3.02 3.45
CA ILE A 446 -19.15 2.07 2.36
C ILE A 446 -19.18 2.82 1.02
N LEU A 447 -18.77 2.17 -0.07
CA LEU A 447 -18.84 2.74 -1.41
C LEU A 447 -20.27 3.10 -1.83
N THR A 448 -20.51 4.39 -2.06
CA THR A 448 -21.82 4.94 -2.45
C THR A 448 -21.94 5.28 -3.94
N SER A 449 -20.87 5.13 -4.73
CA SER A 449 -20.88 5.44 -6.16
C SER A 449 -21.96 4.64 -6.91
N GLU A 450 -22.57 5.26 -7.92
CA GLU A 450 -23.63 4.63 -8.72
C GLU A 450 -23.16 3.33 -9.38
N CYS A 451 -21.94 3.36 -9.93
CA CYS A 451 -21.33 2.15 -10.49
C CYS A 451 -21.18 1.05 -9.43
N SER A 452 -20.69 1.36 -8.23
CA SER A 452 -20.60 0.38 -7.15
C SER A 452 -21.97 -0.21 -6.78
N ARG A 453 -23.04 0.58 -6.80
CA ARG A 453 -24.39 0.08 -6.46
C ARG A 453 -25.00 -0.78 -7.57
N HIS A 454 -24.75 -0.44 -8.84
CA HIS A 454 -25.53 -0.94 -9.96
C HIS A 454 -24.80 -1.89 -10.90
N CYS A 455 -23.48 -1.73 -11.06
CA CYS A 455 -22.63 -2.55 -11.92
C CYS A 455 -22.36 -3.91 -11.25
N ARG A 456 -23.17 -4.93 -11.55
CA ARG A 456 -23.02 -6.28 -10.96
C ARG A 456 -22.43 -7.31 -11.92
N ASN A 457 -22.77 -7.25 -13.21
CA ASN A 457 -22.26 -8.18 -14.22
C ASN A 457 -21.13 -7.55 -15.05
N GLY A 458 -20.18 -6.97 -14.35
CA GLY A 458 -19.09 -6.19 -14.92
C GLY A 458 -18.19 -5.64 -13.83
N HIS A 459 -17.26 -4.77 -14.22
CA HIS A 459 -16.38 -4.08 -13.31
C HIS A 459 -16.45 -2.57 -13.53
N CYS A 460 -16.23 -1.80 -12.46
CA CYS A 460 -16.17 -0.34 -12.54
C CYS A 460 -14.75 0.10 -12.84
N THR A 461 -14.57 0.97 -13.82
CA THR A 461 -13.32 1.72 -14.01
C THR A 461 -13.09 2.71 -12.86
N PRO A 462 -11.87 3.22 -12.65
CA PRO A 462 -11.61 4.24 -11.63
C PRO A 462 -12.42 5.54 -11.80
N THR A 463 -12.87 5.83 -13.02
CA THR A 463 -13.74 6.97 -13.40
C THR A 463 -15.23 6.73 -13.13
N GLY A 464 -15.64 5.47 -12.87
CA GLY A 464 -17.03 5.11 -12.56
C GLY A 464 -17.83 4.56 -13.74
N LYS A 465 -17.21 4.28 -14.89
CA LYS A 465 -17.86 3.58 -16.00
C LYS A 465 -17.97 2.08 -15.70
N CYS A 466 -19.10 1.46 -16.05
CA CYS A 466 -19.30 0.02 -15.90
C CYS A 466 -18.92 -0.71 -17.19
N CYS A 467 -17.93 -1.58 -17.11
CA CYS A 467 -17.46 -2.43 -18.20
C CYS A 467 -18.05 -3.83 -18.07
N CYS A 468 -18.87 -4.24 -19.04
CA CYS A 468 -19.66 -5.45 -18.97
C CYS A 468 -18.85 -6.72 -19.21
N ASN A 469 -19.19 -7.76 -18.47
CA ASN A 469 -18.73 -9.11 -18.77
C ASN A 469 -19.36 -9.59 -20.09
N GLN A 470 -18.75 -10.59 -20.72
CA GLN A 470 -19.24 -11.16 -21.97
C GLN A 470 -20.72 -11.59 -21.84
N GLY A 471 -21.53 -11.17 -22.80
CA GLY A 471 -22.97 -11.47 -22.83
C GLY A 471 -23.85 -10.56 -21.98
N TRP A 472 -23.33 -9.45 -21.45
CA TRP A 472 -24.11 -8.42 -20.77
C TRP A 472 -23.97 -7.07 -21.45
N GLU A 473 -25.00 -6.22 -21.35
CA GLU A 473 -25.04 -4.90 -21.96
C GLU A 473 -25.90 -3.90 -21.14
N GLY A 474 -25.95 -2.66 -21.63
CA GLY A 474 -26.56 -1.52 -20.96
C GLY A 474 -25.60 -0.79 -20.04
N GLU A 475 -26.01 0.40 -19.57
CA GLU A 475 -25.17 1.33 -18.81
C GLU A 475 -24.52 0.72 -17.55
N PHE A 476 -25.21 -0.20 -16.88
CA PHE A 476 -24.72 -0.91 -15.69
C PHE A 476 -24.70 -2.45 -15.86
N CYS A 477 -24.65 -2.95 -17.10
CA CYS A 477 -24.55 -4.37 -17.41
C CYS A 477 -25.67 -5.22 -16.78
N ARG A 478 -26.90 -4.69 -16.78
CA ARG A 478 -28.08 -5.35 -16.21
C ARG A 478 -28.85 -6.18 -17.24
N THR A 479 -28.71 -5.86 -18.51
CA THR A 479 -29.41 -6.54 -19.59
C THR A 479 -28.54 -7.67 -20.11
N ALA A 480 -29.07 -8.88 -20.15
CA ALA A 480 -28.39 -10.02 -20.75
C ALA A 480 -28.55 -9.99 -22.27
N LYS A 481 -27.49 -10.36 -22.99
CA LYS A 481 -27.46 -10.49 -24.44
C LYS A 481 -27.69 -11.96 -24.83
N CYS A 482 -28.60 -12.17 -25.76
CA CYS A 482 -28.87 -13.47 -26.38
C CYS A 482 -28.66 -13.36 -27.89
N ASP A 483 -27.75 -14.16 -28.43
CA ASP A 483 -27.50 -14.24 -29.87
C ASP A 483 -27.54 -15.72 -30.32
N PRO A 484 -28.57 -16.15 -31.08
CA PRO A 484 -29.69 -15.36 -31.61
C PRO A 484 -30.68 -14.88 -30.54
N ALA A 485 -31.44 -13.84 -30.85
CA ALA A 485 -32.45 -13.27 -29.94
C ALA A 485 -33.59 -14.26 -29.62
N CYS A 486 -34.15 -14.13 -28.41
CA CYS A 486 -35.30 -14.92 -27.97
C CYS A 486 -36.54 -14.61 -28.81
N ARG A 487 -37.25 -15.65 -29.26
CA ARG A 487 -38.44 -15.58 -30.10
C ARG A 487 -39.73 -15.75 -29.29
N HIS A 488 -40.86 -15.50 -29.96
CA HIS A 488 -42.21 -15.71 -29.42
C HIS A 488 -42.47 -15.05 -28.06
N GLY A 489 -41.93 -13.85 -27.86
CA GLY A 489 -42.06 -13.10 -26.62
C GLY A 489 -41.29 -13.69 -25.43
N GLY A 490 -40.30 -14.55 -25.68
CA GLY A 490 -39.34 -14.99 -24.69
C GLY A 490 -38.40 -13.85 -24.26
N VAL A 491 -37.94 -13.89 -23.02
CA VAL A 491 -37.09 -12.83 -22.43
C VAL A 491 -35.69 -13.36 -22.18
N CYS A 492 -34.66 -12.64 -22.60
CA CYS A 492 -33.27 -12.98 -22.31
C CYS A 492 -32.96 -12.69 -20.84
N VAL A 493 -32.90 -13.73 -20.01
CA VAL A 493 -32.71 -13.58 -18.55
C VAL A 493 -31.25 -13.70 -18.12
N ARG A 494 -30.43 -14.37 -18.92
CA ARG A 494 -28.98 -14.54 -18.76
C ARG A 494 -28.33 -14.66 -20.14
N PRO A 495 -27.00 -14.45 -20.25
CA PRO A 495 -26.29 -14.61 -21.52
C PRO A 495 -26.70 -15.89 -22.25
N ASN A 496 -27.21 -15.76 -23.47
CA ASN A 496 -27.70 -16.85 -24.31
C ASN A 496 -28.73 -17.80 -23.66
N LYS A 497 -29.52 -17.31 -22.70
CA LYS A 497 -30.60 -18.08 -22.06
C LYS A 497 -31.92 -17.33 -22.10
N CYS A 498 -32.85 -17.88 -22.86
CA CYS A 498 -34.21 -17.37 -23.00
C CYS A 498 -35.16 -18.01 -21.97
N LEU A 499 -36.00 -17.19 -21.36
CA LEU A 499 -37.17 -17.63 -20.63
C LEU A 499 -38.38 -17.59 -21.58
N CYS A 500 -38.87 -18.76 -21.95
CA CYS A 500 -39.97 -18.89 -22.90
C CYS A 500 -41.32 -18.72 -22.22
N LYS A 501 -42.27 -18.09 -22.94
CA LYS A 501 -43.67 -18.09 -22.53
C LYS A 501 -44.24 -19.51 -22.64
N LYS A 502 -45.25 -19.81 -21.82
CA LYS A 502 -45.96 -21.09 -21.86
C LYS A 502 -46.44 -21.38 -23.30
N GLY A 503 -46.15 -22.57 -23.81
CA GLY A 503 -46.45 -22.93 -25.20
C GLY A 503 -45.27 -22.83 -26.17
N TYR A 504 -44.11 -22.35 -25.72
CA TYR A 504 -42.90 -22.28 -26.54
C TYR A 504 -41.73 -22.98 -25.84
N LEU A 505 -40.88 -23.61 -26.65
CA LEU A 505 -39.75 -24.45 -26.25
C LEU A 505 -38.54 -24.14 -27.15
N GLY A 506 -37.41 -24.72 -26.81
CA GLY A 506 -36.16 -24.53 -27.55
C GLY A 506 -35.26 -23.45 -26.92
N PRO A 507 -33.95 -23.47 -27.23
CA PRO A 507 -32.96 -22.56 -26.66
C PRO A 507 -33.27 -21.07 -26.88
N GLN A 508 -33.93 -20.71 -27.98
CA GLN A 508 -34.38 -19.35 -28.27
C GLN A 508 -35.90 -19.23 -28.27
N CYS A 509 -36.63 -20.17 -27.65
CA CYS A 509 -38.09 -20.22 -27.67
C CYS A 509 -38.67 -20.32 -29.08
N GLU A 510 -37.92 -20.89 -30.02
CA GLU A 510 -38.25 -20.93 -31.44
C GLU A 510 -39.25 -22.04 -31.80
N GLN A 511 -39.43 -23.03 -30.91
CA GLN A 511 -40.32 -24.16 -31.12
C GLN A 511 -41.65 -23.93 -30.42
N VAL A 512 -42.75 -24.36 -31.04
CA VAL A 512 -44.09 -24.34 -30.42
C VAL A 512 -44.35 -25.70 -29.76
N ASP A 513 -44.75 -25.68 -28.50
CA ASP A 513 -45.13 -26.88 -27.76
C ASP A 513 -46.38 -27.52 -28.37
N ARG A 514 -46.18 -28.68 -29.00
CA ARG A 514 -47.25 -29.43 -29.68
C ARG A 514 -48.23 -30.07 -28.70
N ASN A 515 -47.90 -30.20 -27.42
CA ASN A 515 -48.80 -30.76 -26.41
C ASN A 515 -49.92 -29.79 -26.05
N ILE A 516 -49.65 -28.47 -26.06
CA ILE A 516 -50.69 -27.45 -25.86
C ILE A 516 -51.64 -27.37 -27.06
N ARG A 517 -51.16 -27.66 -28.27
CA ARG A 517 -52.01 -27.79 -29.48
C ARG A 517 -52.97 -28.98 -29.40
N ARG A 518 -52.62 -30.08 -28.71
CA ARG A 518 -53.52 -31.22 -28.53
C ARG A 518 -54.65 -30.90 -27.55
N VAL A 519 -54.38 -30.13 -26.49
CA VAL A 519 -55.40 -29.74 -25.51
C VAL A 519 -56.43 -28.78 -26.12
N THR A 520 -56.01 -27.81 -26.94
CA THR A 520 -56.95 -26.90 -27.61
C THR A 520 -57.73 -27.58 -28.74
N ARG A 521 -57.13 -28.54 -29.48
CA ARG A 521 -57.86 -29.34 -30.47
C ARG A 521 -58.82 -30.34 -29.82
N ALA A 522 -58.46 -30.95 -28.68
CA ALA A 522 -59.34 -31.84 -27.92
C ALA A 522 -60.54 -31.09 -27.35
N GLY A 523 -60.35 -29.89 -26.77
CA GLY A 523 -61.46 -29.07 -26.28
C GLY A 523 -62.43 -28.59 -27.37
N ILE A 524 -61.93 -28.33 -28.59
CA ILE A 524 -62.80 -28.01 -29.75
C ILE A 524 -63.53 -29.26 -30.26
N LEU A 525 -62.89 -30.44 -30.23
CA LEU A 525 -63.53 -31.69 -30.64
C LEU A 525 -64.62 -32.12 -29.64
N ASP A 526 -64.41 -31.93 -28.34
CA ASP A 526 -65.42 -32.17 -27.30
C ASP A 526 -66.61 -31.21 -27.46
N GLN A 527 -66.40 -29.93 -27.79
CA GLN A 527 -67.50 -29.00 -28.10
C GLN A 527 -68.29 -29.37 -29.37
N ILE A 528 -67.65 -29.99 -30.36
CA ILE A 528 -68.33 -30.47 -31.58
C ILE A 528 -69.12 -31.75 -31.27
N LEU A 529 -68.57 -32.66 -30.46
CA LEU A 529 -69.26 -33.89 -30.04
C LEU A 529 -70.51 -33.58 -29.19
N ASP A 530 -70.42 -32.60 -28.29
CA ASP A 530 -71.54 -32.17 -27.43
C ASP A 530 -72.67 -31.51 -28.26
N MET A 531 -72.32 -30.73 -29.29
CA MET A 531 -73.28 -30.15 -30.24
C MET A 531 -73.97 -31.23 -31.11
N THR A 532 -73.24 -32.28 -31.52
CA THR A 532 -73.85 -33.39 -32.28
C THR A 532 -74.72 -34.30 -31.43
N SER A 533 -74.40 -34.45 -30.15
CA SER A 533 -75.23 -35.14 -29.15
C SER A 533 -76.57 -34.42 -28.98
N TYR A 534 -76.55 -33.09 -28.80
CA TYR A 534 -77.75 -32.27 -28.70
C TYR A 534 -78.65 -32.31 -29.95
N LEU A 535 -78.06 -32.39 -31.14
CA LEU A 535 -78.81 -32.48 -32.41
C LEU A 535 -79.43 -33.87 -32.64
N LEU A 536 -78.78 -34.95 -32.18
CA LEU A 536 -79.33 -36.31 -32.26
C LEU A 536 -80.51 -36.51 -31.29
N ASP A 537 -80.45 -35.94 -30.08
CA ASP A 537 -81.55 -35.95 -29.11
C ASP A 537 -82.79 -35.17 -29.62
N LEU A 538 -82.59 -34.09 -30.39
CA LEU A 538 -83.69 -33.33 -31.01
C LEU A 538 -84.39 -34.12 -32.12
N THR A 539 -83.67 -34.99 -32.82
CA THR A 539 -84.26 -35.86 -33.86
C THR A 539 -85.01 -37.08 -33.30
N SER A 540 -84.80 -37.43 -32.03
CA SER A 540 -85.54 -38.52 -31.36
C SER A 540 -86.89 -38.06 -30.77
N TYR A 541 -87.17 -36.76 -30.77
CA TYR A 541 -88.44 -36.16 -30.32
C TYR A 541 -89.46 -35.91 -31.45
N ILE A 542 -89.14 -36.26 -32.70
CA ILE A 542 -90.02 -36.06 -33.89
C ILE A 542 -90.33 -37.41 -34.57
N VAL A 543 -90.59 -38.46 -33.78
CA VAL A 543 -91.22 -39.71 -34.28
C VAL A 543 -92.41 -40.08 -33.41
#